data_AF-A0A516WAJ2-F1
#
_entry.id   AF-A0A516WAJ2-F1
#
_cell.length_a   1.000
_cell.length_b   1.000
_cell.length_c   1.000
_cell.angle_alpha   90.00
_cell.angle_beta   90.00
_cell.angle_gamma   90.00
#
_symmetry.space_group_name_H-M   'P 1'
#
loop_
_entity.id
_entity.type
_entity.pdbx_description
1 polymer ?
#
loop_
_entity_poly.entity_id
_entity_poly.type
_entity_poly.pdbx_seq_one_letter_code
_entity_poly.pdbx_strand_id
1 'polypeptide(L)'
;MRAKLRGVNGDEITVAMADLLTEWMEEKAGGAEYARDWIQAHAVQQGLAVDAIPPAPPGGWKDEVTALQAKVMLIAAMAGQIAGTTAETVADNQVDLEEKDRLALLFRDTRTLLHRAERNLYRT
;
A
#
# COMPACT_ATOMS: atom_id res chain seq x y z
N MET A 1 25.40 -8.05 -9.17
CA MET A 1 24.03 -7.51 -9.05
C MET A 1 23.83 -6.19 -9.79
N ARG A 2 24.66 -5.16 -9.60
CA ARG A 2 24.48 -3.83 -10.24
C ARG A 2 24.52 -3.82 -11.78
N ALA A 3 25.24 -4.76 -12.40
CA ALA A 3 25.29 -4.92 -13.86
C ALA A 3 24.00 -5.48 -14.48
N LYS A 4 23.34 -6.43 -13.80
CA LYS A 4 22.05 -7.01 -14.22
C LYS A 4 20.91 -5.98 -14.18
N LEU A 5 20.98 -5.03 -13.24
CA LEU A 5 20.04 -3.91 -13.13
C LEU A 5 20.15 -2.88 -14.27
N ARG A 6 21.19 -2.95 -15.10
CA ARG A 6 21.44 -1.99 -16.21
C ARG A 6 21.36 -2.63 -17.60
N GLY A 7 21.01 -3.91 -17.70
CA GLY A 7 20.96 -4.63 -18.99
C GLY A 7 22.30 -4.68 -19.74
N VAL A 8 23.43 -4.49 -19.03
CA VAL A 8 24.75 -4.56 -19.68
C VAL A 8 25.01 -6.02 -20.06
N ASN A 9 25.18 -6.28 -21.35
CA ASN A 9 25.36 -7.60 -21.98
C ASN A 9 24.11 -8.50 -22.06
N GLY A 10 22.90 -7.95 -22.08
CA GLY A 10 21.67 -8.74 -22.23
C GLY A 10 21.28 -9.55 -20.99
N ASP A 11 21.86 -9.20 -19.85
CA ASP A 11 21.72 -9.90 -18.57
C ASP A 11 20.62 -9.25 -17.70
N GLU A 12 19.46 -9.01 -18.29
CA GLU A 12 18.31 -8.33 -17.67
C GLU A 12 17.53 -9.26 -16.74
N ILE A 13 17.01 -8.71 -15.63
CA ILE A 13 16.08 -9.43 -14.76
C ILE A 13 14.71 -9.42 -15.43
N THR A 14 14.18 -10.60 -15.75
CA THR A 14 12.80 -10.74 -16.23
C THR A 14 11.82 -10.59 -15.06
N VAL A 15 10.56 -10.27 -15.35
CA VAL A 15 9.48 -10.22 -14.34
C VAL A 15 9.39 -11.55 -13.57
N ALA A 16 9.44 -12.68 -14.27
CA ALA A 16 9.43 -14.00 -13.64
C ALA A 16 10.61 -14.22 -12.67
N MET A 17 11.80 -13.70 -12.99
CA MET A 17 12.94 -13.73 -12.08
C MET A 17 12.74 -12.81 -10.87
N ALA A 18 12.11 -11.65 -11.06
CA ALA A 18 11.77 -10.74 -9.98
C ALA A 18 10.73 -11.36 -9.03
N ASP A 19 9.74 -12.08 -9.55
CA ASP A 19 8.75 -12.81 -8.75
C ASP A 19 9.41 -13.89 -7.87
N LEU A 20 10.30 -14.72 -8.44
CA LEU A 20 11.07 -15.71 -7.68
C LEU A 20 11.96 -15.07 -6.60
N LEU A 21 12.54 -13.90 -6.89
CA LEU A 21 13.31 -13.15 -5.89
C LEU A 21 12.40 -12.60 -4.79
N THR A 22 11.19 -12.16 -5.10
CA THR A 22 10.19 -11.76 -4.10
C THR A 22 9.85 -12.94 -3.19
N GLU A 23 9.52 -14.10 -3.74
CA GLU A 23 9.23 -15.31 -2.94
C GLU A 23 10.38 -15.64 -1.98
N TRP A 24 11.63 -15.66 -2.49
CA TRP A 24 12.80 -15.91 -1.66
C TRP A 24 13.04 -14.83 -0.58
N MET A 25 12.70 -13.57 -0.88
CA MET A 25 12.79 -12.46 0.08
C MET A 25 11.74 -12.59 1.18
N GLU A 26 10.53 -13.05 0.87
CA GLU A 26 9.47 -13.28 1.87
C GLU A 26 9.84 -14.33 2.91
N GLU A 27 10.70 -15.29 2.56
CA GLU A 27 11.22 -16.30 3.51
C GLU A 27 12.19 -15.73 4.55
N LYS A 28 12.67 -14.49 4.37
CA LYS A 28 13.58 -13.84 5.32
C LYS A 28 12.81 -13.26 6.50
N ALA A 29 13.48 -13.13 7.64
CA ALA A 29 12.92 -12.43 8.79
C ALA A 29 12.56 -10.98 8.42
N GLY A 30 11.29 -10.60 8.59
CA GLY A 30 10.76 -9.30 8.18
C GLY A 30 10.60 -9.12 6.65
N GLY A 31 10.91 -10.15 5.86
CA GLY A 31 10.91 -10.12 4.40
C GLY A 31 9.60 -9.67 3.78
N ALA A 32 8.48 -10.11 4.36
CA ALA A 32 7.14 -9.75 3.90
C ALA A 32 6.86 -8.24 3.86
N GLU A 33 7.60 -7.43 4.65
CA GLU A 33 7.41 -5.97 4.70
C GLU A 33 8.01 -5.25 3.49
N TYR A 34 9.08 -5.79 2.89
CA TYR A 34 9.84 -5.11 1.82
C TYR A 34 9.99 -5.92 0.52
N ALA A 35 9.62 -7.21 0.51
CA ALA A 35 9.83 -8.08 -0.64
C ALA A 35 9.10 -7.62 -1.92
N ARG A 36 8.08 -6.77 -1.78
CA ARG A 36 7.26 -6.23 -2.88
C ARG A 36 7.56 -4.77 -3.24
N ASP A 37 8.50 -4.12 -2.55
CA ASP A 37 8.81 -2.70 -2.75
C ASP A 37 9.25 -2.40 -4.20
N TRP A 38 9.86 -3.39 -4.86
CA TRP A 38 10.26 -3.26 -6.26
C TRP A 38 9.05 -3.03 -7.19
N ILE A 39 7.89 -3.63 -6.89
CA ILE A 39 6.65 -3.45 -7.66
C ILE A 39 6.16 -2.01 -7.51
N GLN A 40 6.18 -1.48 -6.29
CA GLN A 40 5.80 -0.10 -6.02
C GLN A 40 6.75 0.89 -6.70
N ALA A 41 8.07 0.63 -6.61
CA ALA A 41 9.08 1.44 -7.28
C ALA A 41 8.91 1.40 -8.81
N HIS A 42 8.61 0.23 -9.38
CA HIS A 42 8.34 0.09 -10.81
C HIS A 42 7.06 0.82 -11.23
N ALA A 43 5.98 0.69 -10.46
CA ALA A 43 4.73 1.41 -10.71
C ALA A 43 4.94 2.94 -10.70
N VAL A 44 5.71 3.47 -9.75
CA VAL A 44 6.05 4.89 -9.67
C VAL A 44 6.79 5.37 -10.93
N GLN A 45 7.69 4.57 -11.49
CA GLN A 45 8.37 4.90 -12.77
C GLN A 45 7.40 5.00 -13.95
N GLN A 46 6.24 4.35 -13.86
CA GLN A 46 5.17 4.40 -14.86
C GLN A 46 4.08 5.43 -14.50
N GLY A 47 4.27 6.23 -13.45
CA GLY A 47 3.26 7.22 -13.00
C GLY A 47 2.05 6.59 -12.31
N LEU A 48 2.17 5.35 -11.84
CA LEU A 48 1.12 4.64 -11.12
C LEU A 48 1.40 4.62 -9.62
N ALA A 49 0.34 4.69 -8.82
CA ALA A 49 0.39 4.44 -7.39
C ALA A 49 -0.15 3.04 -7.09
N VAL A 50 0.64 2.22 -6.39
CA VAL A 50 0.25 0.85 -5.98
C VAL A 50 0.51 0.72 -4.49
N ASP A 51 -0.48 0.20 -3.78
CA ASP A 51 -0.40 -0.05 -2.33
C ASP A 51 -0.39 -1.56 -2.06
N ALA A 52 0.41 -2.00 -1.09
CA ALA A 52 0.38 -3.36 -0.60
C ALA A 52 -0.87 -3.54 0.29
N ILE A 53 -1.81 -4.38 -0.15
CA ILE A 53 -3.07 -4.59 0.56
C ILE A 53 -3.04 -5.95 1.25
N PRO A 54 -3.23 -6.02 2.58
CA PRO A 54 -3.26 -7.31 3.25
C PRO A 54 -4.37 -8.23 2.71
N PRO A 55 -4.14 -9.56 2.72
CA PRO A 55 -5.12 -10.52 2.23
C PRO A 55 -6.42 -10.44 3.04
N ALA A 56 -7.53 -10.85 2.41
CA ALA A 56 -8.78 -11.03 3.15
C ALA A 56 -8.67 -12.26 4.06
N PRO A 57 -9.50 -12.36 5.12
CA PRO A 57 -9.65 -13.60 5.85
C PRO A 57 -9.99 -14.76 4.90
N PRO A 58 -9.49 -15.99 5.16
CA PRO A 58 -9.88 -17.18 4.39
C PRO A 58 -11.41 -17.32 4.36
N GLY A 59 -11.99 -17.43 3.17
CA GLY A 59 -13.45 -17.52 2.99
C GLY A 59 -14.21 -16.19 3.03
N GLY A 60 -13.52 -15.04 3.15
CA GLY A 60 -14.17 -13.73 3.16
C GLY A 60 -14.83 -13.39 4.49
N TRP A 61 -15.81 -12.48 4.47
CA TRP A 61 -16.64 -12.16 5.63
C TRP A 61 -17.95 -12.94 5.60
N LYS A 62 -18.46 -13.33 6.76
CA LYS A 62 -19.76 -14.03 6.89
C LYS A 62 -20.91 -13.24 6.24
N ASP A 63 -20.82 -11.90 6.29
CA ASP A 63 -21.73 -10.97 5.65
C ASP A 63 -20.90 -9.84 5.02
N GLU A 64 -20.70 -9.92 3.70
CA GLU A 64 -19.91 -8.97 2.92
C GLU A 64 -20.57 -7.57 2.88
N VAL A 65 -21.91 -7.47 2.96
CA VAL A 65 -22.65 -6.19 2.95
C VAL A 65 -22.45 -5.45 4.27
N THR A 66 -22.63 -6.14 5.40
CA THR A 66 -22.35 -5.55 6.72
C THR A 66 -20.88 -5.17 6.85
N ALA A 67 -19.98 -6.00 6.32
CA ALA A 67 -18.55 -5.72 6.33
C ALA A 67 -18.17 -4.51 5.45
N LEU A 68 -18.85 -4.30 4.32
CA LEU A 68 -18.71 -3.09 3.48
C LEU A 68 -19.18 -1.85 4.25
N GLN A 69 -20.39 -1.89 4.82
CA GLN A 69 -20.94 -0.75 5.58
C GLN A 69 -20.00 -0.33 6.71
N ALA A 70 -19.50 -1.28 7.50
CA ALA A 70 -18.58 -1.00 8.59
C ALA A 70 -17.29 -0.30 8.11
N LYS A 71 -16.75 -0.72 6.96
CA LYS A 71 -15.54 -0.09 6.39
C LYS A 71 -15.82 1.32 5.90
N VAL A 72 -16.95 1.58 5.26
CA VAL A 72 -17.33 2.93 4.82
C VAL A 72 -17.48 3.89 6.01
N MET A 73 -18.05 3.43 7.12
CA MET A 73 -18.14 4.23 8.35
C MET A 73 -16.75 4.55 8.93
N LEU A 74 -15.83 3.57 8.92
CA LEU A 74 -14.46 3.79 9.38
C LEU A 74 -13.69 4.74 8.43
N ILE A 75 -13.89 4.64 7.12
CA ILE A 75 -13.31 5.59 6.14
C ILE A 75 -13.78 7.02 6.44
N ALA A 76 -15.05 7.22 6.75
CA ALA A 76 -15.57 8.54 7.12
C ALA A 76 -14.91 9.09 8.39
N ALA A 77 -14.71 8.25 9.41
CA ALA A 77 -13.98 8.66 10.62
C ALA A 77 -12.53 9.05 10.32
N MET A 78 -11.83 8.26 9.49
CA MET A 78 -10.46 8.54 9.07
C MET A 78 -10.35 9.81 8.22
N ALA A 79 -11.34 10.09 7.36
CA ALA A 79 -11.42 11.35 6.63
C ALA A 79 -11.51 12.56 7.58
N GLY A 80 -12.27 12.44 8.68
CA GLY A 80 -12.29 13.45 9.74
C GLY A 80 -10.93 13.63 10.41
N GLN A 81 -10.22 12.53 10.70
CA GLN A 81 -8.87 12.58 11.27
C GLN A 81 -7.88 13.24 10.31
N ILE A 82 -7.93 12.90 9.02
CA ILE A 82 -7.13 13.53 7.96
C ILE A 82 -7.37 15.04 7.94
N ALA A 83 -8.64 15.47 7.95
CA ALA A 83 -8.99 16.89 7.91
C ALA A 83 -8.43 17.64 9.13
N GLY A 84 -8.60 17.11 10.33
CA GLY A 84 -8.07 17.72 11.56
C GLY A 84 -6.54 17.77 11.57
N THR A 85 -5.90 16.65 11.25
CA THR A 85 -4.43 16.52 11.17
C THR A 85 -3.84 17.50 10.15
N THR A 86 -4.49 17.64 9.00
CA THR A 86 -4.06 18.57 7.95
C THR A 86 -4.20 20.02 8.42
N ALA A 87 -5.31 20.37 9.09
CA ALA A 87 -5.53 21.72 9.60
C ALA A 87 -4.48 22.13 10.65
N GLU A 88 -4.09 21.20 11.53
CA GLU A 88 -2.99 21.38 12.47
C GLU A 88 -1.65 21.58 11.73
N THR A 89 -1.35 20.69 10.79
CA THR A 89 -0.06 20.65 10.08
C THR A 89 0.17 21.86 9.17
N VAL A 90 -0.86 22.50 8.64
CA VAL A 90 -0.68 23.70 7.80
C VAL A 90 -0.77 25.01 8.60
N ALA A 91 -1.00 24.94 9.91
CA ALA A 91 -1.34 26.11 10.72
C ALA A 91 -0.22 27.15 10.80
N ASP A 92 1.04 26.72 10.79
CA ASP A 92 2.22 27.59 10.83
C ASP A 92 2.86 27.81 9.44
N ASN A 93 2.20 27.31 8.38
CA ASN A 93 2.66 27.34 7.00
C ASN A 93 4.03 26.68 6.77
N GLN A 94 4.43 25.78 7.67
CA GLN A 94 5.56 24.88 7.51
C GLN A 94 5.05 23.45 7.66
N VAL A 95 5.75 22.50 7.04
CA VAL A 95 5.41 21.08 7.20
C VAL A 95 6.72 20.36 7.48
N ASP A 96 6.89 19.92 8.71
CA ASP A 96 8.09 19.19 9.13
C ASP A 96 8.04 17.70 8.69
N LEU A 97 9.07 16.94 9.07
CA LEU A 97 9.16 15.53 8.70
C LEU A 97 8.17 14.65 9.48
N GLU A 98 7.98 14.93 10.77
CA GLU A 98 7.07 14.18 11.64
C GLU A 98 5.62 14.36 11.16
N GLU A 99 5.25 15.56 10.76
CA GLU A 99 3.93 15.87 10.22
C GLU A 99 3.67 15.19 8.87
N LYS A 100 4.68 15.18 7.99
CA LYS A 100 4.63 14.43 6.72
C LYS A 100 4.40 12.96 6.98
N ASP A 101 5.17 12.36 7.89
CA ASP A 101 5.07 10.95 8.21
C ASP A 101 3.70 10.62 8.81
N ARG A 102 3.19 11.45 9.74
CA ARG A 102 1.85 11.32 10.34
C ARG A 102 0.75 11.34 9.28
N LEU A 103 0.75 12.34 8.39
CA LEU A 103 -0.25 12.45 7.32
C LEU A 103 -0.12 11.32 6.29
N ALA A 104 1.11 10.97 5.90
CA ALA A 104 1.36 9.90 4.95
C ALA A 104 0.85 8.54 5.45
N LEU A 105 1.03 8.24 6.75
CA LEU A 105 0.46 7.05 7.38
C LEU A 105 -1.07 7.06 7.33
N LEU A 106 -1.71 8.16 7.73
CA LEU A 106 -3.18 8.28 7.65
C LEU A 106 -3.72 8.10 6.22
N PHE A 107 -3.04 8.66 5.21
CA PHE A 107 -3.41 8.46 3.81
C PHE A 107 -3.27 7.01 3.37
N ARG A 108 -2.17 6.33 3.74
CA ARG A 108 -1.92 4.92 3.40
C ARG A 108 -2.95 3.99 4.06
N ASP A 109 -3.25 4.21 5.33
CA ASP A 109 -4.24 3.41 6.05
C ASP A 109 -5.64 3.58 5.45
N THR A 110 -5.99 4.83 5.09
CA THR A 110 -7.29 5.13 4.46
C THR A 110 -7.40 4.47 3.07
N ARG A 111 -6.36 4.56 2.23
CA ARG A 111 -6.32 3.88 0.93
C ARG A 111 -6.42 2.36 1.07
N THR A 112 -5.74 1.79 2.06
CA THR A 112 -5.82 0.35 2.37
C THR A 112 -7.26 -0.05 2.68
N LEU A 113 -7.97 0.76 3.45
CA LEU A 113 -9.35 0.50 3.81
C LEU A 113 -10.31 0.63 2.61
N LEU A 114 -10.08 1.60 1.73
CA LEU A 114 -10.81 1.75 0.46
C LEU A 114 -10.65 0.51 -0.43
N HIS A 115 -9.43 0.02 -0.64
CA HIS A 115 -9.21 -1.22 -1.40
C HIS A 115 -9.88 -2.44 -0.76
N ARG A 116 -9.92 -2.50 0.57
CA ARG A 116 -10.66 -3.56 1.28
C ARG A 116 -12.16 -3.43 1.09
N ALA A 117 -12.72 -2.22 1.13
CA ALA A 117 -14.14 -1.97 0.89
C ALA A 117 -14.54 -2.32 -0.55
N GLU A 118 -13.73 -1.94 -1.54
CA GLU A 118 -13.89 -2.34 -2.94
C GLU A 118 -13.91 -3.87 -3.08
N ARG A 119 -13.03 -4.58 -2.36
CA ARG A 119 -13.06 -6.05 -2.33
C ARG A 119 -14.36 -6.62 -1.77
N ASN A 120 -14.94 -6.03 -0.73
CA ASN A 120 -16.26 -6.44 -0.23
C ASN A 120 -17.34 -6.20 -1.30
N LEU A 121 -17.31 -5.05 -1.96
CA LEU A 121 -18.26 -4.67 -3.02
C LEU A 121 -18.30 -5.69 -4.18
N TYR A 122 -17.16 -6.26 -4.57
CA TYR A 122 -17.09 -7.28 -5.63
C TYR A 122 -17.39 -8.71 -5.14
N ARG A 123 -17.73 -8.89 -3.85
CA ARG A 123 -18.04 -10.19 -3.23
C ARG A 123 -19.48 -10.29 -2.69
N THR A 124 -20.24 -9.21 -2.75
CA THR A 124 -21.70 -9.20 -2.52
C THR A 124 -22.44 -9.74 -3.72
#